data_AF-A0A6L9QUP2-F1
#
_entry.id   AF-A0A6L9QUP2-F1
#
_cell.length_a   1.000
_cell.length_b   1.000
_cell.length_c   1.000
_cell.angle_alpha   90.00
_cell.angle_beta   90.00
_cell.angle_gamma   90.00
#
_symmetry.space_group_name_H-M   'P 1'
#
loop_
_entity.id
_entity.type
_entity.pdbx_description
1 polymer ?
#
loop_
_entity_poly.entity_id
_entity_poly.type
_entity_poly.pdbx_seq_one_letter_code
_entity_poly.pdbx_strand_id
1 'polypeptide(L)'
;MAGTAVRGRLGGPLRWHTAELLERRAETATAVTLVFDVTGWPGHVAGQHVDVRLTAEDGYSAQRSYSVASAADGERVELTVQRVVNGEVSPYLVSEMMPGDLAEVRGPVGGWFVWRPEQTEPVLLIGGGSGIVPLMSMIRTRDAAGSRVPFRLLQSVRGPDYRFYATELYKGSPGLDVTYLYTRSTPAGGTRPAGRLTPDDLVRHGWPADFEPTCYVCGPTGFVERAAASLVMLGHAPERVRTERFGPSGG
;
A
#
# COMPACT_ATOMS: atom_id res chain seq x y z
N MET A 1 -42.66 -7.01 13.89
CA MET A 1 -42.07 -6.19 12.82
C MET A 1 -40.72 -5.68 13.33
N ALA A 2 -39.71 -6.55 13.45
CA ALA A 2 -38.78 -6.98 12.41
C ALA A 2 -38.00 -5.79 11.81
N GLY A 3 -36.72 -5.71 12.19
CA GLY A 3 -35.76 -4.67 11.79
C GLY A 3 -34.36 -5.06 12.29
N THR A 4 -33.90 -6.21 11.79
CA THR A 4 -32.69 -6.93 12.12
C THR A 4 -31.44 -6.06 11.92
N ALA A 5 -30.78 -5.69 13.02
CA ALA A 5 -29.42 -5.17 12.97
C ALA A 5 -28.48 -6.31 12.57
N VAL A 6 -27.91 -6.23 11.37
CA VAL A 6 -26.79 -7.07 10.95
C VAL A 6 -25.60 -6.70 11.83
N ARG A 7 -25.42 -7.44 12.93
CA ARG A 7 -24.16 -7.48 13.67
C ARG A 7 -23.09 -7.95 12.69
N GLY A 8 -22.24 -7.02 12.24
CA GLY A 8 -21.02 -7.36 11.53
C GLY A 8 -20.30 -8.45 12.31
N ARG A 9 -19.94 -9.55 11.63
CA ARG A 9 -19.17 -10.64 12.21
C ARG A 9 -17.91 -10.03 12.85
N LEU A 10 -17.87 -9.98 14.18
CA LEU A 10 -16.61 -9.99 14.91
C LEU A 10 -15.96 -11.31 14.54
N GLY A 11 -15.02 -11.27 13.60
CA GLY A 11 -14.31 -12.45 13.13
C GLY A 11 -13.66 -13.18 14.29
N GLY A 12 -13.63 -14.51 14.22
CA GLY A 12 -12.89 -15.33 15.19
C GLY A 12 -11.41 -14.93 15.27
N PRO A 13 -10.65 -15.48 16.22
CA PRO A 13 -9.23 -15.16 16.37
C PRO A 13 -8.49 -15.41 15.05
N LEU A 14 -7.70 -14.42 14.61
CA LEU A 14 -6.86 -14.53 13.42
C LEU A 14 -5.87 -15.68 13.62
N ARG A 15 -5.80 -16.57 12.63
CA ARG A 15 -4.93 -17.75 12.66
C ARG A 15 -3.67 -17.50 11.84
N TRP A 16 -2.61 -18.19 12.19
CA TRP A 16 -1.42 -18.29 11.33
C TRP A 16 -1.71 -19.30 10.23
N HIS A 17 -1.35 -18.93 9.01
CA HIS A 17 -1.41 -19.75 7.81
C HIS A 17 0.01 -19.98 7.31
N THR A 18 0.31 -21.20 6.87
CA THR A 18 1.53 -21.46 6.11
C THR A 18 1.42 -20.77 4.77
N ALA A 19 2.49 -20.07 4.38
CA ALA A 19 2.61 -19.35 3.13
C ALA A 19 3.85 -19.84 2.38
N GLU A 20 3.68 -20.44 1.21
CA GLU A 20 4.78 -20.83 0.34
C GLU A 20 5.08 -19.72 -0.67
N LEU A 21 6.34 -19.32 -0.77
CA LEU A 21 6.75 -18.34 -1.77
C LEU A 21 6.75 -19.01 -3.15
N LEU A 22 5.92 -18.50 -4.07
CA LEU A 22 5.86 -19.00 -5.44
C LEU A 22 6.80 -18.24 -6.37
N GLU A 23 6.91 -16.92 -6.18
CA GLU A 23 7.63 -16.03 -7.09
C GLU A 23 8.16 -14.80 -6.36
N ARG A 24 9.30 -14.28 -6.82
CA ARG A 24 9.82 -12.96 -6.43
C ARG A 24 10.09 -12.10 -7.65
N ARG A 25 9.73 -10.82 -7.57
CA ARG A 25 9.94 -9.82 -8.63
C ARG A 25 10.67 -8.61 -8.07
N ALA A 26 11.72 -8.14 -8.73
CA ALA A 26 12.41 -6.92 -8.33
C ALA A 26 11.59 -5.68 -8.72
N GLU A 27 11.29 -4.80 -7.76
CA GLU A 27 10.59 -3.54 -7.99
C GLU A 27 11.56 -2.35 -8.07
N THR A 28 12.56 -2.36 -7.19
CA THR A 28 13.67 -1.38 -7.18
C THR A 28 14.93 -2.08 -6.72
N ALA A 29 16.08 -1.38 -6.72
CA ALA A 29 17.31 -1.89 -6.12
C ALA A 29 17.19 -2.23 -4.61
N THR A 30 16.12 -1.79 -3.94
CA THR A 30 15.90 -2.02 -2.50
C THR A 30 14.58 -2.70 -2.18
N ALA A 31 13.78 -3.11 -3.17
CA ALA A 31 12.46 -3.66 -2.91
C ALA A 31 12.10 -4.79 -3.88
N VAL A 32 11.39 -5.78 -3.35
CA VAL A 32 10.89 -6.93 -4.10
C VAL A 32 9.41 -7.15 -3.79
N THR A 33 8.66 -7.60 -4.79
CA THR A 33 7.33 -8.19 -4.62
C THR A 33 7.49 -9.69 -4.44
N LEU A 34 6.94 -10.23 -3.37
CA LEU A 34 6.89 -11.65 -3.03
C LEU A 34 5.47 -12.16 -3.24
N VAL A 35 5.30 -13.23 -4.02
CA VAL A 35 4.00 -13.82 -4.35
C VAL A 35 3.85 -15.12 -3.57
N PHE A 36 2.94 -15.14 -2.61
CA PHE A 36 2.69 -16.29 -1.75
C PHE A 36 1.44 -17.06 -2.17
N ASP A 37 1.50 -18.38 -2.08
CA ASP A 37 0.32 -19.22 -1.90
C ASP A 37 0.04 -19.36 -0.40
N VAL A 38 -1.15 -18.99 0.05
CA VAL A 38 -1.51 -19.01 1.48
C VAL A 38 -2.70 -19.93 1.68
N THR A 39 -2.44 -21.19 1.99
CA THR A 39 -3.50 -22.20 2.11
C THR A 39 -4.55 -21.79 3.15
N GLY A 40 -5.82 -21.80 2.74
CA GLY A 40 -6.96 -21.40 3.56
C GLY A 40 -7.08 -19.89 3.77
N TRP A 41 -6.51 -19.07 2.89
CA TRP A 41 -6.61 -17.61 2.99
C TRP A 41 -8.08 -17.15 2.91
N PRO A 42 -8.57 -16.34 3.87
CA PRO A 42 -9.96 -15.89 3.88
C PRO A 42 -10.26 -14.75 2.89
N GLY A 43 -9.29 -14.34 2.08
CA GLY A 43 -9.35 -13.14 1.25
C GLY A 43 -8.97 -11.87 2.01
N HIS A 44 -9.00 -10.73 1.32
CA HIS A 44 -8.69 -9.42 1.89
C HIS A 44 -9.41 -8.29 1.15
N VAL A 45 -9.43 -7.11 1.77
CA VAL A 45 -9.92 -5.87 1.18
C VAL A 45 -8.72 -4.99 0.83
N ALA A 46 -8.81 -4.29 -0.31
CA ALA A 46 -7.72 -3.46 -0.80
C ALA A 46 -7.29 -2.40 0.22
N GLY A 47 -6.01 -2.42 0.59
CA GLY A 47 -5.43 -1.57 1.62
C GLY A 47 -5.17 -2.24 2.97
N GLN A 48 -5.66 -3.46 3.19
CA GLN A 48 -5.31 -4.25 4.37
C GLN A 48 -3.85 -4.74 4.34
N HIS A 49 -3.37 -5.17 5.51
CA HIS A 49 -2.05 -5.74 5.70
C HIS A 49 -2.12 -7.11 6.36
N VAL A 50 -0.98 -7.78 6.40
CA VAL A 50 -0.79 -9.06 7.09
C VAL A 50 0.41 -8.97 8.01
N ASP A 51 0.41 -9.77 9.06
CA ASP A 51 1.60 -10.07 9.83
C ASP A 51 2.34 -11.22 9.18
N VAL A 52 3.62 -11.05 8.90
CA VAL A 52 4.53 -12.13 8.46
C VAL A 52 5.41 -12.49 9.63
N ARG A 53 5.47 -13.78 9.97
CA ARG A 53 6.39 -14.35 10.94
C ARG A 53 7.40 -15.25 10.22
N LEU A 54 8.66 -15.03 10.56
CA LEU A 54 9.77 -15.90 10.21
C LEU A 54 10.31 -16.53 11.48
N THR A 55 10.60 -17.84 11.43
CA THR A 55 11.17 -18.59 12.55
C THR A 55 12.48 -19.21 12.08
N ALA A 56 13.58 -18.88 12.76
CA ALA A 56 14.90 -19.43 12.51
C ALA A 56 15.03 -20.86 13.05
N GLU A 57 16.07 -21.58 12.64
CA GLU A 57 16.31 -22.97 13.04
C GLU A 57 16.51 -23.14 14.56
N ASP A 58 17.03 -22.11 15.23
CA ASP A 58 17.19 -22.07 16.69
C ASP A 58 15.88 -21.77 17.45
N GLY A 59 14.77 -21.61 16.71
CA GLY A 59 13.44 -21.31 17.25
C GLY A 59 13.17 -19.82 17.48
N TYR A 60 14.14 -18.93 17.21
CA TYR A 60 13.90 -17.50 17.28
C TYR A 60 12.88 -17.07 16.23
N SER A 61 11.89 -16.25 16.61
CA SER A 61 10.89 -15.76 15.66
C SER A 61 10.76 -14.24 15.69
N ALA A 62 10.66 -13.65 14.50
CA ALA A 62 10.42 -12.24 14.31
C ALA A 62 9.18 -12.03 13.45
N GLN A 63 8.34 -11.07 13.84
CA GLN A 63 7.12 -10.72 13.13
C GLN A 63 7.18 -9.27 12.64
N ARG A 64 6.74 -9.00 11.41
CA ARG A 64 6.51 -7.64 10.90
C ARG A 64 5.25 -7.58 10.04
N SER A 65 4.59 -6.43 10.06
CA SER A 65 3.38 -6.19 9.25
C SER A 65 3.76 -5.68 7.86
N TYR A 66 3.11 -6.21 6.83
CA TYR A 66 3.29 -5.82 5.43
C TYR A 66 1.94 -5.64 4.76
N SER A 67 1.76 -4.51 4.07
CA SER A 67 0.57 -4.29 3.24
C SER A 67 0.48 -5.31 2.12
N VAL A 68 -0.73 -5.75 1.83
CA VAL A 68 -1.00 -6.55 0.62
C VAL A 68 -0.92 -5.63 -0.59
N ALA A 69 -0.21 -6.06 -1.62
CA ALA A 69 0.01 -5.33 -2.86
C ALA A 69 -1.00 -5.70 -3.96
N SER A 70 -1.54 -6.92 -3.91
CA SER A 70 -2.46 -7.44 -4.93
C SER A 70 -3.92 -7.07 -4.66
N ALA A 71 -4.77 -7.27 -5.67
CA ALA A 71 -6.20 -7.49 -5.44
C ALA A 71 -6.41 -8.88 -4.81
N ALA A 72 -7.60 -9.11 -4.26
CA ALA A 72 -7.98 -10.45 -3.80
C ALA A 72 -8.13 -11.41 -4.99
N ASP A 73 -7.35 -12.49 -4.99
CA ASP A 73 -7.35 -13.54 -6.01
C ASP A 73 -7.13 -14.90 -5.36
N GLY A 74 -8.22 -15.55 -4.95
CA GLY A 74 -8.18 -16.84 -4.26
C GLY A 74 -7.25 -16.81 -3.04
N GLU A 75 -6.29 -17.74 -3.02
CA GLU A 75 -5.31 -17.93 -1.95
C GLU A 75 -3.98 -17.19 -2.18
N ARG A 76 -3.86 -16.44 -3.29
CA ARG A 76 -2.65 -15.72 -3.63
C ARG A 76 -2.56 -14.39 -2.87
N VAL A 77 -1.41 -14.14 -2.26
CA VAL A 77 -1.11 -12.88 -1.55
C VAL A 77 0.21 -12.32 -2.06
N GLU A 78 0.19 -11.10 -2.60
CA GLU A 78 1.43 -10.39 -2.97
C GLU A 78 1.82 -9.40 -1.87
N LEU A 79 3.08 -9.46 -1.41
CA LEU A 79 3.67 -8.53 -0.45
C LEU A 79 4.88 -7.85 -1.06
N THR A 80 4.89 -6.51 -1.06
CA THR A 80 6.05 -5.77 -1.54
C THR A 80 6.86 -5.23 -0.38
N VAL A 81 8.07 -5.75 -0.26
CA VAL A 81 8.96 -5.51 0.86
C VAL A 81 10.10 -4.61 0.41
N GLN A 82 10.25 -3.47 1.07
CA GLN A 82 11.45 -2.64 0.94
C GLN A 82 12.44 -2.98 2.06
N ARG A 83 13.70 -3.20 1.70
CA ARG A 83 14.80 -3.43 2.64
C ARG A 83 15.00 -2.21 3.52
N VAL A 84 14.89 -2.42 4.83
CA VAL A 84 15.31 -1.48 5.86
C VAL A 84 16.73 -1.84 6.29
N VAL A 85 17.63 -0.86 6.26
CA VAL A 85 19.01 -1.03 6.75
C VAL A 85 18.95 -1.37 8.24
N ASN A 86 19.65 -2.43 8.65
CA ASN A 86 19.61 -2.98 10.01
C ASN A 86 18.21 -3.46 10.46
N GLY A 87 17.29 -3.66 9.51
CA GLY A 87 16.01 -4.31 9.79
C GLY A 87 16.21 -5.80 10.07
N GLU A 88 15.39 -6.37 10.92
CA GLU A 88 15.49 -7.77 11.31
C GLU A 88 14.90 -8.72 10.24
N VAL A 89 13.72 -8.39 9.73
CA VAL A 89 12.96 -9.26 8.80
C VAL A 89 13.18 -8.88 7.33
N SER A 90 13.15 -7.58 7.01
CA SER A 90 13.19 -7.11 5.62
C SER A 90 14.46 -7.48 4.82
N PRO A 91 15.68 -7.56 5.40
CA PRO A 91 16.84 -8.01 4.63
C PRO A 91 16.74 -9.46 4.18
N TYR A 92 16.23 -10.35 5.04
CA TYR A 92 16.02 -11.75 4.69
C TYR A 92 14.99 -11.89 3.56
N LEU A 93 13.81 -11.27 3.73
CA LEU A 93 12.74 -11.29 2.72
C LEU A 93 13.18 -10.75 1.35
N VAL A 94 14.07 -9.74 1.34
CA VAL A 94 14.52 -9.09 0.09
C VAL A 94 15.67 -9.83 -0.58
N SER A 95 16.63 -10.32 0.22
CA SER A 95 17.90 -10.85 -0.30
C SER A 95 17.94 -12.37 -0.36
N GLU A 96 17.40 -13.05 0.65
CA GLU A 96 17.64 -14.48 0.90
C GLU A 96 16.44 -15.37 0.55
N MET A 97 15.21 -14.89 0.74
CA MET A 97 14.01 -15.72 0.51
C MET A 97 13.82 -16.07 -0.98
N MET A 98 13.58 -17.35 -1.26
CA MET A 98 13.49 -17.93 -2.59
C MET A 98 12.19 -18.74 -2.79
N PRO A 99 11.72 -18.91 -4.04
CA PRO A 99 10.58 -19.77 -4.32
C PRO A 99 10.74 -21.17 -3.71
N GLY A 100 9.68 -21.68 -3.08
CA GLY A 100 9.65 -22.90 -2.28
C GLY A 100 9.88 -22.68 -0.78
N ASP A 101 10.39 -21.51 -0.36
CA ASP A 101 10.55 -21.19 1.06
C ASP A 101 9.18 -20.94 1.71
N LEU A 102 9.10 -21.26 3.00
CA LEU A 102 7.91 -21.09 3.81
C LEU A 102 8.02 -19.88 4.74
N ALA A 103 6.90 -19.20 4.92
CA ALA A 103 6.68 -18.23 5.99
C ALA A 103 5.33 -18.49 6.66
N GLU A 104 5.08 -17.82 7.78
CA GLU A 104 3.74 -17.82 8.39
C GLU A 104 3.10 -16.45 8.22
N VAL A 105 1.85 -16.44 7.78
CA VAL A 105 1.07 -15.23 7.53
C VAL A 105 -0.17 -15.22 8.41
N ARG A 106 -0.48 -14.09 9.04
CA ARG A 106 -1.72 -13.88 9.80
C ARG A 106 -2.42 -12.62 9.33
N GLY A 107 -3.70 -12.74 9.04
CA GLY A 107 -4.52 -11.63 8.59
C GLY A 107 -5.81 -12.08 7.90
N PRO A 108 -6.44 -11.20 7.13
CA PRO A 108 -6.06 -9.80 6.94
C PRO A 108 -6.30 -8.94 8.19
N VAL A 109 -5.49 -7.90 8.38
CA VAL A 109 -5.59 -6.92 9.46
C VAL A 109 -5.91 -5.55 8.89
N GLY A 110 -6.67 -4.76 9.66
CA GLY A 110 -7.11 -3.42 9.28
C GLY A 110 -8.56 -3.39 8.80
N GLY A 111 -9.02 -2.20 8.42
CA GLY A 111 -10.41 -1.96 8.01
C GLY A 111 -10.77 -0.49 7.87
N TRP A 112 -9.96 0.41 8.46
CA TRP A 112 -10.06 1.85 8.25
C TRP A 112 -9.49 2.28 6.89
N PHE A 113 -8.26 1.86 6.60
CA PHE A 113 -7.53 2.21 5.38
C PHE A 113 -7.86 1.25 4.22
N VAL A 114 -9.14 1.14 3.87
CA VAL A 114 -9.57 0.23 2.80
C VAL A 114 -10.37 0.93 1.72
N TRP A 115 -10.24 0.45 0.48
CA TRP A 115 -11.09 0.83 -0.65
C TRP A 115 -11.92 -0.36 -1.10
N ARG A 116 -13.17 -0.13 -1.52
CA ARG A 116 -14.07 -1.15 -2.05
C ARG A 116 -14.68 -0.71 -3.38
N PRO A 117 -14.97 -1.64 -4.31
CA PRO A 117 -15.58 -1.31 -5.60
C PRO A 117 -16.93 -0.59 -5.53
N GLU A 118 -17.64 -0.67 -4.42
CA GLU A 118 -18.92 0.03 -4.22
C GLU A 118 -18.76 1.53 -3.96
N GLN A 119 -17.55 2.00 -3.64
CA GLN A 119 -17.26 3.43 -3.49
C GLN A 119 -17.20 4.10 -4.85
N THR A 120 -17.97 5.19 -5.02
CA THR A 120 -18.15 5.86 -6.32
C THR A 120 -17.51 7.25 -6.39
N GLU A 121 -17.14 7.82 -5.25
CA GLU A 121 -16.49 9.12 -5.16
C GLU A 121 -15.06 9.09 -5.76
N PRO A 122 -14.55 10.21 -6.30
CA PRO A 122 -13.16 10.30 -6.74
C PRO A 122 -12.18 9.91 -5.63
N VAL A 123 -11.04 9.33 -6.01
CA VAL A 123 -10.04 8.87 -5.04
C VAL A 123 -8.71 9.58 -5.27
N LEU A 124 -8.12 10.06 -4.17
CA LEU A 124 -6.76 10.59 -4.14
C LEU A 124 -5.86 9.63 -3.34
N LEU A 125 -4.86 9.06 -3.99
CA LEU A 125 -3.88 8.17 -3.41
C LEU A 125 -2.55 8.92 -3.23
N ILE A 126 -2.02 8.99 -2.02
CA ILE A 126 -0.78 9.73 -1.72
C ILE A 126 0.20 8.78 -1.02
N GLY A 127 1.24 8.36 -1.75
CA GLY A 127 2.20 7.36 -1.29
C GLY A 127 3.60 7.95 -1.09
N GLY A 128 4.19 7.75 0.09
CA GLY A 128 5.61 8.07 0.36
C GLY A 128 6.47 6.81 0.35
N GLY A 129 7.37 6.67 -0.63
CA GLY A 129 8.20 5.46 -0.76
C GLY A 129 7.37 4.18 -0.89
N SER A 130 7.64 3.18 -0.04
CA SER A 130 6.86 1.93 0.05
C SER A 130 5.41 2.13 0.53
N GLY A 131 5.02 3.33 0.95
CA GLY A 131 3.62 3.68 1.20
C GLY A 131 2.69 3.47 0.00
N ILE A 132 3.23 3.29 -1.20
CA ILE A 132 2.46 2.93 -2.40
C ILE A 132 1.86 1.52 -2.36
N VAL A 133 2.41 0.58 -1.57
CA VAL A 133 2.00 -0.83 -1.59
C VAL A 133 0.49 -1.03 -1.37
N PRO A 134 -0.13 -0.52 -0.28
CA PRO A 134 -1.58 -0.64 -0.12
C PRO A 134 -2.36 0.14 -1.17
N LEU A 135 -1.79 1.21 -1.75
CA LEU A 135 -2.42 2.01 -2.80
C LEU A 135 -2.48 1.23 -4.13
N MET A 136 -1.46 0.42 -4.44
CA MET A 136 -1.50 -0.50 -5.58
C MET A 136 -2.56 -1.58 -5.42
N SER A 137 -2.77 -2.09 -4.21
CA SER A 137 -3.88 -3.02 -3.96
C SER A 137 -5.22 -2.38 -4.32
N MET A 138 -5.42 -1.09 -4.01
CA MET A 138 -6.62 -0.34 -4.41
C MET A 138 -6.72 -0.17 -5.93
N ILE A 139 -5.63 0.21 -6.60
CA ILE A 139 -5.58 0.35 -8.07
C ILE A 139 -5.90 -0.98 -8.76
N ARG A 140 -5.22 -2.06 -8.37
CA ARG A 140 -5.43 -3.40 -8.95
C ARG A 140 -6.83 -3.93 -8.68
N THR A 141 -7.39 -3.67 -7.49
CA THR A 141 -8.78 -4.06 -7.17
C THR A 141 -9.79 -3.28 -7.99
N ARG A 142 -9.56 -1.97 -8.20
CA ARG A 142 -10.38 -1.14 -9.09
C ARG A 142 -10.38 -1.69 -10.52
N ASP A 143 -9.20 -2.02 -11.03
CA ASP A 143 -9.03 -2.54 -12.38
C ASP A 143 -9.67 -3.94 -12.53
N ALA A 144 -9.46 -4.84 -11.57
CA ALA A 144 -10.07 -6.17 -11.55
C ALA A 144 -11.61 -6.12 -11.48
N ALA A 145 -12.17 -5.12 -10.79
CA ALA A 145 -13.61 -4.89 -10.73
C ALA A 145 -14.17 -4.19 -11.98
N GLY A 146 -13.34 -3.78 -12.94
CA GLY A 146 -13.75 -2.98 -14.10
C GLY A 146 -14.29 -1.58 -13.72
N SER A 147 -13.95 -1.09 -12.52
CA SER A 147 -14.43 0.18 -12.02
C SER A 147 -13.76 1.35 -12.74
N ARG A 148 -14.56 2.37 -13.07
CA ARG A 148 -14.10 3.60 -13.74
C ARG A 148 -14.02 4.80 -12.81
N VAL A 149 -14.16 4.59 -11.50
CA VAL A 149 -14.01 5.64 -10.49
C VAL A 149 -12.67 6.35 -10.70
N PRO A 150 -12.63 7.69 -10.80
CA PRO A 150 -11.41 8.37 -11.16
C PRO A 150 -10.41 8.36 -9.98
N PHE A 151 -9.21 7.84 -10.24
CA PHE A 151 -8.12 7.74 -9.28
C PHE A 151 -7.00 8.70 -9.67
N ARG A 152 -6.45 9.43 -8.70
CA ARG A 152 -5.21 10.18 -8.85
C ARG A 152 -4.18 9.67 -7.86
N LEU A 153 -3.02 9.25 -8.36
CA LEU A 153 -1.89 8.81 -7.54
C LEU A 153 -0.80 9.88 -7.52
N LEU A 154 -0.43 10.33 -6.33
CA LEU A 154 0.76 11.14 -6.06
C LEU A 154 1.77 10.27 -5.34
N GLN A 155 2.83 9.86 -6.04
CA GLN A 155 3.90 9.06 -5.45
C GLN A 155 5.14 9.91 -5.17
N SER A 156 5.45 10.11 -3.89
CA SER A 156 6.64 10.82 -3.42
C SER A 156 7.81 9.85 -3.23
N VAL A 157 8.84 9.96 -4.07
CA VAL A 157 10.02 9.09 -4.05
C VAL A 157 11.33 9.89 -4.10
N ARG A 158 12.47 9.23 -3.87
CA ARG A 158 13.78 9.91 -3.84
C ARG A 158 14.22 10.38 -5.23
N GLY A 159 13.96 9.57 -6.24
CA GLY A 159 14.31 9.82 -7.64
C GLY A 159 13.67 8.77 -8.56
N PRO A 160 13.92 8.86 -9.88
CA PRO A 160 13.33 7.96 -10.87
C PRO A 160 13.56 6.46 -10.61
N ASP A 161 14.70 6.09 -10.03
CA ASP A 161 15.08 4.68 -9.74
C ASP A 161 14.36 4.10 -8.50
N TYR A 162 13.61 4.94 -7.78
CA TYR A 162 12.85 4.54 -6.59
C TYR A 162 11.35 4.39 -6.88
N ARG A 163 10.96 4.38 -8.16
CA ARG A 163 9.59 4.17 -8.59
C ARG A 163 9.25 2.68 -8.52
N PHE A 164 8.41 2.32 -7.56
CA PHE A 164 7.81 0.99 -7.46
C PHE A 164 6.81 0.80 -8.61
N TYR A 165 6.67 -0.42 -9.10
CA TYR A 165 5.67 -0.80 -10.12
C TYR A 165 5.72 0.08 -11.38
N ALA A 166 6.91 0.61 -11.72
CA ALA A 166 7.06 1.63 -12.75
C ALA A 166 6.49 1.19 -14.11
N THR A 167 6.71 -0.07 -14.49
CA THR A 167 6.19 -0.64 -15.74
C THR A 167 4.67 -0.74 -15.74
N GLU A 168 4.06 -1.17 -14.63
CA GLU A 168 2.61 -1.29 -14.49
C GLU A 168 1.93 0.09 -14.51
N LEU A 169 2.45 1.04 -13.73
CA LEU A 169 1.94 2.41 -13.68
C LEU A 169 2.18 3.17 -14.98
N TYR A 170 3.24 2.85 -15.74
CA TYR A 170 3.48 3.44 -17.06
C TYR A 170 2.48 2.92 -18.12
N LYS A 171 2.13 1.63 -18.07
CA LYS A 171 1.07 1.09 -18.94
C LYS A 171 -0.26 1.79 -18.67
N GLY A 172 -0.49 2.16 -17.41
CA GLY A 172 -1.66 2.92 -16.97
C GLY A 172 -2.94 2.09 -16.99
N SER A 173 -4.03 2.72 -16.52
CA SER A 173 -5.38 2.18 -16.56
C SER A 173 -6.36 3.32 -16.84
N PRO A 174 -7.44 3.10 -17.60
CA PRO A 174 -8.45 4.14 -17.84
C PRO A 174 -8.96 4.75 -16.53
N GLY A 175 -8.83 6.07 -16.39
CA GLY A 175 -9.26 6.82 -15.20
C GLY A 175 -8.27 6.81 -14.03
N LEU A 176 -7.02 6.38 -14.25
CA LEU A 176 -5.91 6.55 -13.31
C LEU A 176 -4.93 7.61 -13.83
N ASP A 177 -4.78 8.71 -13.10
CA ASP A 177 -3.71 9.68 -13.34
C ASP A 177 -2.57 9.43 -12.34
N VAL A 178 -1.32 9.39 -12.82
CA VAL A 178 -0.13 9.15 -11.98
C VAL A 178 0.80 10.36 -12.03
N THR A 179 1.13 10.90 -10.86
CA THR A 179 2.10 11.98 -10.67
C THR A 179 3.22 11.51 -9.75
N TYR A 180 4.47 11.71 -10.18
CA TYR A 180 5.65 11.45 -9.36
C TYR A 180 6.19 12.75 -8.77
N LEU A 181 6.40 12.78 -7.45
CA LEU A 181 7.03 13.88 -6.73
C LEU A 181 8.42 13.43 -6.29
N TYR A 182 9.47 13.99 -6.89
CA TYR A 182 10.84 13.62 -6.59
C TYR A 182 11.43 14.50 -5.49
N THR A 183 12.02 13.87 -4.47
CA THR A 183 12.52 14.56 -3.27
C THR A 183 14.02 14.86 -3.28
N ARG A 184 14.82 14.16 -4.11
CA ARG A 184 16.30 14.32 -4.15
C ARG A 184 16.86 14.48 -5.55
N SER A 185 16.39 13.71 -6.52
CA SER A 185 16.83 13.81 -7.92
C SER A 185 15.63 13.76 -8.88
N THR A 186 15.64 14.63 -9.88
CA THR A 186 14.59 14.72 -10.91
C THR A 186 15.09 14.13 -12.23
N PRO A 187 14.19 13.60 -13.08
CA PRO A 187 14.56 13.24 -14.46
C PRO A 187 14.97 14.49 -15.25
N ALA A 188 15.80 14.29 -16.27
CA ALA A 188 16.17 15.36 -17.20
C ALA A 188 14.90 15.94 -17.85
N GLY A 189 14.80 17.27 -17.88
CA GLY A 189 13.62 17.96 -18.41
C GLY A 189 12.40 17.99 -17.48
N GLY A 190 12.52 17.51 -16.23
CA GLY A 190 11.47 17.64 -15.22
C GLY A 190 11.15 19.10 -14.91
N THR A 191 9.86 19.45 -14.87
CA THR A 191 9.39 20.83 -14.67
C THR A 191 9.25 21.23 -13.19
N ARG A 192 9.09 20.25 -12.30
CA ARG A 192 9.03 20.46 -10.85
C ARG A 192 10.42 20.21 -10.24
N PRO A 193 10.99 21.15 -9.47
CA PRO A 193 12.27 20.93 -8.79
C PRO A 193 12.17 19.83 -7.74
N ALA A 194 13.32 19.24 -7.39
CA ALA A 194 13.39 18.26 -6.31
C ALA A 194 12.95 18.91 -4.97
N GLY A 195 12.08 18.23 -4.24
CA GLY A 195 11.57 18.73 -2.97
C GLY A 195 10.50 17.84 -2.40
N ARG A 196 10.31 17.93 -1.08
CA ARG A 196 9.23 17.23 -0.37
C ARG A 196 7.86 17.70 -0.88
N LEU A 197 6.82 16.92 -0.62
CA LEU A 197 5.43 17.28 -0.93
C LEU A 197 5.06 18.62 -0.28
N THR A 198 4.39 19.47 -1.04
CA THR A 198 3.85 20.78 -0.64
C THR A 198 2.33 20.83 -0.85
N PRO A 199 1.62 21.80 -0.26
CA PRO A 199 0.21 22.03 -0.57
C PRO A 199 -0.06 22.35 -2.04
N ASP A 200 0.87 23.02 -2.74
CA ASP A 200 0.72 23.33 -4.18
C ASP A 200 0.67 22.07 -5.04
N ASP A 201 1.42 21.02 -4.65
CA ASP A 201 1.35 19.72 -5.33
C ASP A 201 -0.05 19.10 -5.21
N LEU A 202 -0.69 19.25 -4.05
CA LEU A 202 -2.03 18.73 -3.80
C LEU A 202 -3.09 19.53 -4.58
N VAL A 203 -2.93 20.86 -4.69
CA VAL A 203 -3.81 21.70 -5.50
C VAL A 203 -3.68 21.36 -6.99
N ARG A 204 -2.43 21.18 -7.47
CA ARG A 204 -2.16 20.95 -8.90
C ARG A 204 -2.51 19.56 -9.38
N HIS A 205 -2.23 18.55 -8.55
CA HIS A 205 -2.31 17.14 -8.95
C HIS A 205 -3.37 16.34 -8.19
N GLY A 206 -3.89 16.87 -7.09
CA GLY A 206 -4.98 16.26 -6.32
C GLY A 206 -6.36 16.61 -6.88
N TRP A 207 -7.40 16.36 -6.08
CA TRP A 207 -8.76 16.74 -6.38
C TRP A 207 -9.15 17.98 -5.56
N PRO A 208 -9.91 18.93 -6.11
CA PRO A 208 -10.55 19.96 -5.31
C PRO A 208 -11.48 19.35 -4.24
N ALA A 209 -11.60 20.01 -3.08
CA ALA A 209 -12.33 19.45 -1.94
C ALA A 209 -13.84 19.31 -2.17
N ASP A 210 -14.42 20.14 -3.03
CA ASP A 210 -15.83 20.13 -3.46
C ASP A 210 -16.21 18.90 -4.30
N PHE A 211 -15.23 18.17 -4.84
CA PHE A 211 -15.45 16.85 -5.44
C PHE A 211 -15.62 15.74 -4.39
N GLU A 212 -15.46 16.08 -3.12
CA GLU A 212 -15.51 15.16 -1.97
C GLU A 212 -14.72 13.86 -2.17
N PRO A 213 -13.44 13.94 -2.56
CA PRO A 213 -12.65 12.74 -2.78
C PRO A 213 -12.42 12.00 -1.46
N THR A 214 -12.33 10.67 -1.51
CA THR A 214 -11.70 9.91 -0.43
C THR A 214 -10.19 9.90 -0.65
N CYS A 215 -9.44 10.40 0.34
CA CYS A 215 -8.00 10.55 0.29
C CYS A 215 -7.33 9.45 1.13
N TYR A 216 -6.47 8.64 0.50
CA TYR A 216 -5.67 7.60 1.15
C TYR A 216 -4.21 8.01 1.19
N VAL A 217 -3.69 8.28 2.39
CA VAL A 217 -2.31 8.73 2.60
C VAL A 217 -1.51 7.64 3.32
N CYS A 218 -0.42 7.19 2.71
CA CYS A 218 0.40 6.14 3.29
C CYS A 218 1.91 6.40 3.13
N GLY A 219 2.69 6.11 4.17
CA GLY A 219 4.15 6.27 4.16
C GLY A 219 4.74 6.50 5.56
N PRO A 220 5.97 7.05 5.63
CA PRO A 220 6.59 7.41 6.91
C PRO A 220 5.77 8.43 7.70
N THR A 221 5.80 8.36 9.04
CA THR A 221 4.98 9.21 9.94
C THR A 221 4.98 10.69 9.56
N GLY A 222 6.15 11.31 9.44
CA GLY A 222 6.23 12.75 9.12
C GLY A 222 5.77 13.11 7.70
N PHE A 223 5.76 12.15 6.77
CA PHE A 223 5.15 12.35 5.44
C PHE A 223 3.62 12.34 5.55
N VAL A 224 3.07 11.32 6.22
CA VAL A 224 1.62 11.14 6.39
C VAL A 224 1.01 12.33 7.13
N GLU A 225 1.62 12.75 8.24
CA GLU A 225 1.15 13.90 9.02
C GLU A 225 1.11 15.18 8.20
N ARG A 226 2.18 15.45 7.42
CA ARG A 226 2.25 16.64 6.57
C ARG A 226 1.20 16.62 5.47
N ALA A 227 1.05 15.50 4.77
CA ALA A 227 0.09 15.37 3.69
C ALA A 227 -1.35 15.48 4.21
N ALA A 228 -1.68 14.78 5.30
CA ALA A 228 -3.01 14.84 5.91
C ALA A 228 -3.35 16.24 6.42
N ALA A 229 -2.43 16.91 7.12
CA ALA A 229 -2.65 18.28 7.57
C ALA A 229 -2.85 19.26 6.40
N SER A 230 -2.11 19.07 5.30
CA SER A 230 -2.26 19.89 4.10
C SER A 230 -3.61 19.68 3.42
N LEU A 231 -4.11 18.45 3.35
CA LEU A 231 -5.45 18.15 2.82
C LEU A 231 -6.55 18.85 3.65
N VAL A 232 -6.48 18.76 4.97
CA VAL A 232 -7.47 19.43 5.84
C VAL A 232 -7.39 20.95 5.69
N MET A 233 -6.19 21.53 5.59
CA MET A 233 -5.99 22.96 5.34
C MET A 233 -6.59 23.40 4.00
N LEU A 234 -6.57 22.53 2.99
CA LEU A 234 -7.17 22.76 1.67
C LEU A 234 -8.69 22.50 1.64
N GLY A 235 -9.31 22.19 2.78
CA GLY A 235 -10.76 22.07 2.91
C GLY A 235 -11.32 20.65 2.76
N HIS A 236 -10.47 19.62 2.63
CA HIS A 236 -10.96 18.24 2.64
C HIS A 236 -11.50 17.88 4.02
N ALA A 237 -12.67 17.23 4.04
CA ALA A 237 -13.29 16.74 5.27
C ALA A 237 -12.38 15.69 5.96
N PRO A 238 -12.03 15.86 7.26
CA PRO A 238 -11.10 14.96 7.96
C PRO A 238 -11.48 13.47 7.90
N GLU A 239 -12.78 13.15 7.93
CA GLU A 239 -13.32 11.79 7.84
C GLU A 239 -13.07 11.11 6.48
N ARG A 240 -12.80 11.90 5.43
CA ARG A 240 -12.42 11.40 4.10
C ARG A 240 -10.90 11.28 3.93
N VAL A 241 -10.10 11.74 4.90
CA VAL A 241 -8.65 11.60 4.91
C VAL A 241 -8.26 10.38 5.73
N ARG A 242 -8.10 9.25 5.05
CA ARG A 242 -7.68 7.97 5.64
C ARG A 242 -6.16 7.88 5.61
N THR A 243 -5.56 7.48 6.72
CA THR A 243 -4.10 7.44 6.87
C THR A 243 -3.65 6.08 7.36
N GLU A 244 -2.49 5.63 6.87
CA GLU A 244 -1.77 4.44 7.34
C GLU A 244 -0.28 4.79 7.43
N ARG A 245 0.39 4.40 8.52
CA ARG A 245 1.78 4.81 8.80
C ARG A 245 2.68 3.60 8.94
N PHE A 246 3.90 3.71 8.42
CA PHE A 246 4.95 2.75 8.71
C PHE A 246 6.14 3.48 9.35
N GLY A 247 6.54 3.02 10.54
CA GLY A 247 7.73 3.47 11.24
C GLY A 247 8.81 2.40 11.24
N PRO A 248 10.07 2.72 11.60
CA PRO A 248 11.05 1.69 11.92
C PRO A 248 10.45 0.81 13.02
N SER A 249 10.10 -0.42 12.65
CA SER A 249 9.67 -1.44 13.58
C SER A 249 10.91 -2.00 14.29
N GLY A 250 11.33 -1.33 15.35
CA GLY A 250 12.38 -1.79 16.26
C GLY A 250 12.82 -0.71 17.25
N GLY A 251 12.65 -1.00 18.55
CA GLY A 251 13.35 -0.36 19.66
C GLY A 251 12.59 0.72 20.39
#